data_AF-A0A453GUK7-F1
#
_entry.id   AF-A0A453GUK7-F1
#
_cell.length_a   1.000
_cell.length_b   1.000
_cell.length_c   1.000
_cell.angle_alpha   90.00
_cell.angle_beta   90.00
_cell.angle_gamma   90.00
#
_symmetry.space_group_name_H-M   'P 1'
#
loop_
_entity.id
_entity.type
_entity.pdbx_description
1 polymer ?
#
loop_
_entity_poly.entity_id
_entity_poly.type
_entity_poly.pdbx_seq_one_letter_code
_entity_poly.pdbx_strand_id
1 'polypeptide(L)' 'MNLESRVIVAEDIGRQLLTYGSRKPIDHFLQCMEELTLDDITAFAKMLLSSQPTMASYGDVDKVPPYEFVSKRFQRFR' A
#
# COMPACT_ATOMS: atom_id res chain seq x y z
N MET A 1 5.47 12.69 2.52
CA MET A 1 5.92 12.96 3.91
C MET A 1 5.75 14.45 4.15
N ASN A 2 5.17 14.87 5.27
CA ASN A 2 4.93 16.27 5.59
C ASN A 2 6.12 16.83 6.42
N LEU A 3 7.31 16.82 5.82
CA LEU A 3 8.60 17.00 6.50
C LEU A 3 8.90 18.45 6.93
N GLU A 4 8.00 19.39 6.64
CA GLU A 4 8.03 20.74 7.17
C GLU A 4 7.62 20.80 8.66
N SER A 5 6.86 19.81 9.13
CA SER A 5 6.45 19.70 10.53
C SER A 5 7.48 18.93 11.36
N ARG A 6 8.04 19.58 12.39
CA ARG A 6 9.04 18.97 13.29
C ARG A 6 8.52 17.72 14.01
N VAL A 7 7.23 17.67 14.33
CA VAL A 7 6.60 16.51 14.98
C VAL A 7 6.62 15.30 14.03
N ILE A 8 6.30 15.54 12.75
CA ILE A 8 6.32 14.50 11.71
C ILE A 8 7.75 14.05 11.40
N VAL A 9 8.72 14.96 11.43
CA VAL A 9 10.14 14.59 11.26
C VAL A 9 10.62 13.68 12.40
N ALA A 10 10.25 13.97 13.65
CA ALA A 10 10.62 13.12 14.79
C ALA A 10 10.00 11.71 14.68
N GLU A 11 8.72 11.66 14.28
CA GLU A 11 7.99 10.40 14.05
C GLU A 11 8.61 9.59 12.90
N ASP A 12 8.94 10.23 11.79
CA ASP A 12 9.59 9.59 10.64
C ASP A 12 10.96 9.01 10.99
N ILE A 13 11.78 9.74 11.74
CA ILE A 13 13.08 9.23 12.22
C ILE A 13 12.88 7.95 13.03
N GLY A 14 11.99 7.99 14.02
CA GLY A 14 11.72 6.84 14.89
C GLY A 14 11.18 5.64 14.12
N ARG A 15 10.19 5.87 13.25
CA ARG A 15 9.58 4.82 12.43
C ARG A 15 10.61 4.19 11.49
N GLN A 16 11.40 4.98 10.77
CA GLN A 16 12.40 4.44 9.85
C GLN A 16 13.51 3.65 10.58
N LEU A 17 13.93 4.10 11.77
CA LEU A 17 14.85 3.33 12.60
C LEU A 17 14.25 1.97 13.01
N LEU A 18 12.97 1.92 13.37
CA LEU A 18 12.31 0.67 13.74
C LEU A 18 12.04 -0.26 12.54
N THR A 19 11.72 0.31 11.37
CA THR A 19 11.39 -0.48 10.17
C THR A 19 12.64 -0.93 9.41
N TYR A 20 13.63 -0.06 9.25
CA TYR A 20 14.79 -0.27 8.38
C TYR A 20 16.13 -0.32 9.12
N GLY A 21 16.15 -0.13 10.44
CA GLY A 21 17.38 0.00 11.23
C GLY A 21 18.18 1.27 10.97
N SER A 22 17.70 2.17 10.10
CA SER A 22 18.39 3.38 9.69
C SER A 22 17.40 4.42 9.16
N ARG A 23 17.77 5.70 9.22
CA ARG A 23 17.02 6.76 8.54
C ARG A 23 17.50 6.88 7.09
N LYS A 24 16.65 6.55 6.14
CA LYS A 24 16.91 6.73 4.72
C LYS A 24 16.81 8.23 4.37
N PRO A 25 17.73 8.77 3.55
CA PRO A 25 17.66 10.16 3.12
C PRO A 25 16.44 10.39 2.21
N ILE A 26 15.97 11.62 2.14
CA ILE A 26 14.80 11.99 1.32
C ILE A 26 15.06 11.67 -0.16
N ASP A 27 16.26 11.98 -0.65
CA ASP A 27 16.67 11.76 -2.04
C ASP A 27 16.53 10.30 -2.49
N HIS A 28 16.71 9.34 -1.58
CA HIS A 28 16.49 7.93 -1.88
C HIS A 28 15.05 7.67 -2.32
N PHE A 29 14.07 8.24 -1.61
CA PHE A 29 12.66 8.06 -1.96
C PHE A 29 12.28 8.84 -3.23
N LEU A 30 12.86 10.03 -3.44
CA LEU A 30 12.66 10.80 -4.68
C LEU A 30 13.15 10.02 -5.89
N GLN A 31 14.37 9.47 -5.82
CA GLN A 31 14.95 8.66 -6.87
C GLN A 31 14.13 7.39 -7.12
N CYS A 32 13.70 6.68 -6.07
CA CYS A 32 12.83 5.52 -6.24
C CYS A 32 11.51 5.87 -6.95
N MET A 33 10.96 7.07 -6.75
CA MET A 33 9.75 7.50 -7.47
C MET A 33 10.04 7.86 -8.93
N GLU A 34 11.18 8.50 -9.22
CA GLU A 34 11.59 8.83 -10.59
C GLU A 34 11.88 7.60 -11.44
N GLU A 35 12.41 6.53 -10.83
CA GLU A 35 12.74 5.28 -11.50
C GLU A 35 11.52 4.39 -11.78
N LEU A 36 10.34 4.69 -11.22
CA LEU A 36 9.14 3.87 -11.42
C LEU A 36 8.68 3.86 -12.87
N THR A 37 8.48 2.67 -13.42
CA THR A 37 7.94 2.48 -14.77
C THR A 37 6.48 2.03 -14.75
N LEU A 38 5.81 2.10 -15.91
CA LEU A 38 4.47 1.55 -16.09
C LEU A 38 4.43 0.03 -15.88
N ASP A 39 5.52 -0.66 -16.22
CA ASP A 39 5.64 -2.11 -16.06
C ASP A 39 5.72 -2.48 -14.57
N ASP A 40 6.48 -1.72 -13.78
CA ASP A 40 6.56 -1.90 -12.32
C ASP A 40 5.18 -1.75 -11.66
N ILE A 41 4.44 -0.70 -12.03
CA ILE A 41 3.09 -0.44 -11.52
C ILE A 41 2.14 -1.58 -11.92
N THR A 42 2.20 -2.02 -13.18
CA THR A 42 1.35 -3.09 -13.69
C THR A 42 1.66 -4.43 -13.01
N ALA A 43 2.94 -4.76 -12.84
CA ALA A 43 3.38 -5.96 -12.15
C ALA A 43 2.98 -5.94 -10.68
N PHE A 44 3.19 -4.82 -9.99
CA PHE A 44 2.80 -4.65 -8.59
C PHE A 44 1.28 -4.76 -8.39
N ALA A 45 0.49 -4.15 -9.28
CA ALA A 45 -0.97 -4.26 -9.25
C ALA A 45 -1.44 -5.72 -9.44
N LYS A 46 -0.86 -6.46 -10.39
CA LYS A 46 -1.14 -7.89 -10.56
C LYS A 46 -0.79 -8.69 -9.32
N MET A 47 0.39 -8.44 -8.73
CA MET A 47 0.83 -9.09 -7.50
C MET A 47 -0.17 -8.85 -6.37
N LEU A 48 -0.58 -7.61 -6.12
CA LEU A 48 -1.57 -7.29 -5.08
C LEU A 48 -2.92 -7.99 -5.32
N LEU A 49 -3.40 -7.97 -6.57
CA LEU A 49 -4.70 -8.52 -6.94
C LEU A 49 -4.74 -10.05 -6.99
N SER A 50 -3.59 -10.72 -6.97
CA SER A 50 -3.50 -12.19 -6.96
C SER A 50 -3.93 -12.81 -5.61
N SER A 51 -3.81 -12.05 -4.53
CA SER A 51 -4.18 -12.50 -3.19
C SER A 51 -5.70 -12.55 -2.96
N GLN A 52 -6.13 -13.25 -1.90
CA GLN A 52 -7.55 -13.19 -1.48
C GLN A 52 -7.91 -11.78 -1.02
N PRO A 53 -9.03 -11.19 -1.47
CA PRO A 53 -9.43 -9.88 -1.00
C PRO A 53 -9.79 -9.92 0.48
N THR A 54 -9.38 -8.91 1.24
CA THR A 54 -9.85 -8.71 2.62
C THR A 54 -11.09 -7.82 2.58
N MET A 55 -12.25 -8.36 2.98
CA MET A 55 -13.53 -7.66 2.95
C MET A 55 -14.06 -7.44 4.37
N ALA A 56 -14.41 -6.19 4.70
CA ALA A 56 -15.08 -5.82 5.94
C ALA A 56 -16.34 -5.01 5.62
N SER A 57 -17.40 -5.15 6.40
CA SER A 57 -18.66 -4.40 6.25
C SER A 57 -19.27 -4.16 7.63
N TYR A 58 -19.94 -3.02 7.81
CA TYR A 58 -20.48 -2.59 9.10
C TYR A 58 -21.75 -1.75 8.91
N GLY A 59 -22.71 -1.89 9.82
CA GLY A 59 -24.01 -1.22 9.77
C GLY A 59 -25.11 -2.10 9.15
N ASP A 60 -26.03 -1.47 8.42
CA ASP A 60 -27.04 -2.17 7.61
C ASP A 60 -26.39 -2.69 6.32
N VAL A 61 -26.06 -3.99 6.31
CA VAL A 61 -25.28 -4.64 5.26
C VAL A 61 -26.12 -5.55 4.36
N ASP A 62 -27.45 -5.43 4.40
CA ASP A 62 -28.36 -6.32 3.66
C ASP A 62 -28.18 -6.24 2.13
N LYS A 63 -27.63 -5.12 1.63
CA LYS A 63 -27.33 -4.90 0.21
C LYS A 63 -25.88 -5.22 -0.17
N VAL A 64 -25.04 -5.58 0.80
CA VAL A 64 -23.64 -5.91 0.54
C VAL A 64 -23.58 -7.30 -0.08
N PRO A 65 -22.90 -7.48 -1.22
CA PRO A 65 -22.80 -8.79 -1.84
C PRO A 65 -22.01 -9.78 -0.97
N PRO A 66 -22.30 -11.09 -1.05
CA PRO A 66 -21.52 -12.10 -0.37
C PRO A 66 -20.03 -12.03 -0.76
N TYR A 67 -19.15 -12.31 0.19
CA TYR A 67 -17.70 -12.33 -0.02
C TYR A 67 -17.29 -13.14 -1.27
N GLU A 68 -17.87 -14.33 -1.46
CA GLU A 68 -17.59 -15.20 -2.60
C GLU A 68 -17.90 -14.55 -3.96
N PHE A 69 -18.94 -13.73 -4.02
CA PHE A 69 -19.29 -13.00 -5.24
C PHE A 69 -18.24 -11.94 -5.56
N VAL A 70 -17.69 -11.27 -4.54
CA VAL A 70 -16.61 -10.29 -4.70
C VAL A 70 -15.30 -10.98 -5.06
N SER A 71 -14.92 -12.01 -4.30
CA SER A 71 -13.67 -12.77 -4.47
C SER A 71 -13.51 -13.37 -5.88
N LYS A 72 -14.60 -13.91 -6.46
CA LYS A 72 -14.61 -14.43 -7.84
C LYS A 72 -14.13 -13.42 -8.88
N ARG A 73 -14.35 -12.12 -8.69
CA ARG A 73 -13.93 -11.09 -9.66
C ARG A 73 -12.41 -10.92 -9.74
N PHE A 74 -11.69 -11.29 -8.69
CA PHE A 74 -10.25 -11.18 -8.57
C PHE A 74 -9.52 -12.44 -9.02
N GLN A 75 -10.23 -13.57 -9.21
CA GLN A 75 -9.62 -14.83 -9.67
C GLN A 75 -8.88 -14.71 -11.01
N ARG A 76 -9.22 -13.74 -11.85
CA ARG A 76 -8.53 -13.47 -13.13
C ARG A 76 -7.08 -12.99 -12.96
N PHE A 77 -6.70 -12.56 -11.76
CA PHE A 77 -5.38 -12.03 -11.44
C PHE A 77 -4.52 -13.03 -10.65
N ARG A 78 -5.03 -14.25 -10.42
CA ARG A 78 -4.27 -15.37 -9.89
C ARG A 78 -3.52 -16.13 -10.97
#